data_AF-A0A7Y2VRY2-F1
#
_entry.id   AF-A0A7Y2VRY2-F1
#
_cell.length_a   1.000
_cell.length_b   1.000
_cell.length_c   1.000
_cell.angle_alpha   90.00
_cell.angle_beta   90.00
_cell.angle_gamma   90.00
#
_symmetry.space_group_name_H-M   'P 1'
#
loop_
_entity.id
_entity.type
_entity.pdbx_description
1 polymer ?
#
loop_
_entity_poly.entity_id
_entity_poly.type
_entity_poly.pdbx_seq_one_letter_code
_entity_poly.pdbx_strand_id
1 'polypeptide(L)'
;LNLLVQNTFRIWQETSQRTYLQPDGKPFDLPGAAQMIFSDLGTINVEKSRGFSAYRWIRDELVRLGVPASEIAFMQDYKKTEAKQRLFGDVRAGRIRFLIGSSDTMGTGVNAQLRLKALHHLDVPWLPSQIKQREGRIVRQGNQHDEVDIFAYATQGSLDASMWQNNERKARFIAAALSGDTSIRRLEDLGEGAANQFAMAKAIASGDERLMQKAGLEADIARLERLRAANDDDQYAVRRQIRDAERDIEISVRRIAEIGTDIERLVPTAAEAFAMTVVDEAFNERKAAGRALMREILTLVQLQQEDDSVIVSIGGFDLVYSGERFGRDDGYRYTTLLQRPGPADEYNL
;
A
#
# COMPACT_ATOMS: atom_id res chain seq x y z
N LEU A 1 28.90 22.48 7.35
CA LEU A 1 29.97 21.46 7.22
C LEU A 1 30.23 20.75 8.55
N ASN A 2 30.70 21.44 9.61
CA ASN A 2 31.00 20.77 10.89
C ASN A 2 29.79 20.05 11.50
N LEU A 3 28.60 20.67 11.45
CA LEU A 3 27.35 20.03 11.88
C LEU A 3 27.05 18.74 11.12
N LEU A 4 27.30 18.73 9.80
CA LEU A 4 27.15 17.53 8.98
C LEU A 4 28.10 16.43 9.44
N VAL A 5 29.38 16.77 9.62
CA VAL A 5 30.40 15.78 10.02
C VAL A 5 30.11 15.20 11.41
N GLN A 6 29.73 16.04 12.37
CA GLN A 6 29.35 15.56 13.71
C GLN A 6 28.15 14.62 13.65
N ASN A 7 27.11 14.97 12.87
CA ASN A 7 25.91 14.16 12.76
C ASN A 7 26.18 12.83 12.03
N THR A 8 26.92 12.86 10.93
CA THR A 8 27.26 11.64 10.18
C THR A 8 28.18 10.72 10.99
N PHE A 9 29.10 11.29 11.78
CA PHE A 9 29.94 10.54 12.71
C PHE A 9 29.14 9.89 13.84
N ARG A 10 28.20 10.63 14.46
CA ARG A 10 27.30 10.10 15.48
C ARG A 10 26.53 8.87 14.97
N ILE A 11 25.89 8.97 13.81
CA ILE A 11 25.14 7.88 13.19
C ILE A 11 26.05 6.67 12.91
N TRP A 12 27.29 6.92 12.48
CA TRP A 12 28.27 5.85 12.26
C TRP A 12 28.65 5.11 13.55
N GLN A 13 28.79 5.82 14.67
CA GLN A 13 29.04 5.20 15.97
C GLN A 13 27.82 4.40 16.46
N GLU A 14 26.63 5.01 16.44
CA GLU A 14 25.37 4.40 16.90
C GLU A 14 25.02 3.12 16.12
N THR A 15 25.34 3.09 14.83
CA THR A 15 25.01 1.95 13.96
C THR A 15 26.15 0.94 13.84
N SER A 16 27.30 1.15 14.48
CA SER A 16 28.52 0.34 14.29
C SER A 16 28.34 -1.15 14.55
N GLN A 17 27.47 -1.54 15.49
CA GLN A 17 27.20 -2.93 15.85
C GLN A 17 25.95 -3.52 15.16
N ARG A 18 25.26 -2.74 14.31
CA ARG A 18 24.04 -3.22 13.65
C ARG A 18 24.40 -4.23 12.57
N THR A 19 23.81 -5.41 12.66
CA THR A 19 23.97 -6.50 11.69
C THR A 19 22.91 -6.42 10.59
N TYR A 20 23.26 -6.93 9.41
CA TYR A 20 22.38 -6.94 8.25
C TYR A 20 22.38 -8.34 7.63
N LEU A 21 21.27 -8.70 7.00
CA LEU A 21 21.09 -10.01 6.38
C LEU A 21 21.25 -9.92 4.86
N GLN A 22 21.83 -10.96 4.29
CA GLN A 22 21.87 -11.21 2.86
C GLN A 22 20.51 -11.75 2.38
N PRO A 23 20.22 -11.74 1.06
CA PRO A 23 18.99 -12.30 0.52
C PRO A 23 18.75 -13.79 0.85
N ASP A 24 19.81 -14.54 1.14
CA ASP A 24 19.74 -15.95 1.57
C ASP A 24 19.52 -16.13 3.09
N GLY A 25 19.32 -15.03 3.82
CA GLY A 25 19.09 -15.00 5.26
C GLY A 25 20.35 -15.06 6.12
N LYS A 26 21.54 -15.20 5.54
CA LYS A 26 22.80 -15.20 6.32
C LYS A 26 23.22 -13.78 6.69
N PRO A 27 23.85 -13.56 7.85
CA PRO A 27 24.39 -12.26 8.18
C PRO A 27 25.54 -11.89 7.22
N PHE A 28 25.71 -10.59 6.97
CA PHE A 28 26.97 -10.08 6.41
C PHE A 28 28.08 -10.11 7.46
N ASP A 29 29.32 -10.34 7.04
CA ASP A 29 30.48 -10.38 7.93
C ASP A 29 30.74 -9.06 8.65
N LEU A 30 30.50 -7.93 7.97
CA LEU A 30 30.73 -6.60 8.53
C LEU A 30 29.41 -5.96 9.01
N PRO A 31 29.34 -5.55 10.28
CA PRO A 31 28.24 -4.74 10.79
C PRO A 31 28.38 -3.27 10.31
N GLY A 32 27.44 -2.42 10.70
CA GLY A 32 27.50 -0.99 10.41
C GLY A 32 26.57 -0.56 9.28
N ALA A 33 25.78 0.48 9.56
CA ALA A 33 24.97 1.14 8.54
C ALA A 33 25.83 1.96 7.57
N ALA A 34 25.28 2.20 6.39
CA ALA A 34 25.83 3.12 5.41
C ALA A 34 25.04 4.44 5.37
N GLN A 35 25.71 5.50 4.92
CA GLN A 35 25.18 6.85 4.80
C GLN A 35 25.54 7.44 3.43
N MET A 36 24.63 8.24 2.86
CA MET A 36 24.86 8.96 1.62
C MET A 36 24.93 10.46 1.86
N ILE A 37 25.94 11.12 1.31
CA ILE A 37 26.12 12.57 1.39
C ILE A 37 26.08 13.14 -0.03
N PHE A 38 25.05 13.93 -0.30
CA PHE A 38 24.86 14.65 -1.55
C PHE A 38 25.42 16.07 -1.44
N SER A 39 26.29 16.42 -2.39
CA SER A 39 26.81 17.79 -2.55
C SER A 39 27.03 18.11 -4.03
N ASP A 40 26.25 19.02 -4.61
CA ASP A 40 26.44 19.50 -5.99
C ASP A 40 27.49 20.64 -6.06
N LEU A 41 27.70 21.36 -4.96
CA LEU A 41 28.74 22.36 -4.77
C LEU A 41 30.02 21.74 -4.16
N GLY A 42 31.17 22.40 -4.36
CA GLY A 42 32.44 22.02 -3.71
C GLY A 42 33.01 20.65 -4.13
N THR A 43 32.64 20.17 -5.33
CA THR A 43 33.15 18.92 -5.91
C THR A 43 34.67 18.97 -6.13
N ILE A 44 35.31 17.80 -6.29
CA ILE A 44 36.77 17.70 -6.44
C ILE A 44 37.29 18.50 -7.66
N ASN A 45 36.49 18.64 -8.71
CA ASN A 45 36.88 19.41 -9.90
C ASN A 45 36.98 20.92 -9.63
N VAL A 46 36.26 21.45 -8.63
CA VAL A 46 36.25 22.87 -8.27
C VAL A 46 37.44 23.24 -7.37
N GLU A 47 38.09 22.24 -6.76
CA GLU A 47 39.31 22.42 -5.95
C GLU A 47 40.42 23.14 -6.72
N LYS A 48 40.59 22.78 -8.00
CA LYS A 48 41.62 23.38 -8.87
C LYS A 48 41.47 24.88 -9.07
N SER A 49 40.25 25.42 -8.95
CA SER A 49 39.97 26.85 -9.17
C SER A 49 39.67 27.64 -7.90
N ARG A 50 39.21 27.00 -6.82
CA ARG A 50 38.85 27.68 -5.56
C ARG A 50 39.69 27.28 -4.35
N GLY A 51 40.60 26.31 -4.48
CA GLY A 51 41.47 25.86 -3.39
C GLY A 51 40.77 25.10 -2.26
N PHE A 52 39.48 24.79 -2.40
CA PHE A 52 38.69 24.09 -1.37
C PHE A 52 37.73 23.06 -1.99
N SER A 53 37.67 21.87 -1.39
CA SER A 53 36.68 20.84 -1.70
C SER A 53 35.96 20.38 -0.43
N ALA A 54 34.63 20.54 -0.41
CA ALA A 54 33.79 20.05 0.68
C ALA A 54 33.92 18.53 0.87
N TYR A 55 34.13 17.79 -0.22
CA TYR A 55 34.28 16.34 -0.22
C TYR A 55 35.53 15.91 0.56
N ARG A 56 36.68 16.55 0.26
CA ARG A 56 37.93 16.28 0.98
C ARG A 56 37.84 16.70 2.43
N TRP A 57 37.29 17.89 2.70
CA TRP A 57 37.10 18.38 4.06
C TRP A 57 36.30 17.38 4.92
N ILE A 58 35.17 16.88 4.40
CA ILE A 58 34.33 15.89 5.10
C ILE A 58 35.11 14.60 5.35
N ARG A 59 35.80 14.07 4.34
CA ARG A 59 36.62 12.85 4.49
C ARG A 59 37.70 13.04 5.54
N ASP A 60 38.49 14.11 5.44
CA ASP A 60 39.65 14.34 6.29
C ASP A 60 39.21 14.55 7.75
N GLU A 61 38.09 15.25 7.96
CA GLU A 61 37.53 15.43 9.29
C GLU A 61 36.93 14.13 9.88
N LEU A 62 36.25 13.32 9.07
CA LEU A 62 35.77 12.00 9.52
C LEU A 62 36.94 11.07 9.89
N VAL A 63 38.01 11.08 9.09
CA VAL A 63 39.24 10.32 9.38
C VAL A 63 39.90 10.84 10.65
N ARG A 64 39.95 12.15 10.87
CA ARG A 64 40.45 12.76 12.10
C ARG A 64 39.65 12.32 13.34
N LEU A 65 38.34 12.10 13.19
CA LEU A 65 37.46 11.57 14.24
C LEU A 65 37.57 10.04 14.44
N GLY A 66 38.35 9.34 13.61
CA GLY A 66 38.64 7.91 13.76
C GLY A 66 37.91 6.99 12.78
N VAL A 67 37.17 7.54 11.79
CA VAL A 67 36.58 6.72 10.72
C VAL A 67 37.69 6.21 9.81
N PRO A 68 37.77 4.89 9.52
CA PRO A 68 38.74 4.37 8.58
C PRO A 68 38.54 4.98 7.18
N ALA A 69 39.61 5.48 6.57
CA ALA A 69 39.54 6.06 5.22
C ALA A 69 39.00 5.06 4.18
N SER A 70 39.19 3.76 4.39
CA SER A 70 38.66 2.68 3.56
C SER A 70 37.13 2.58 3.57
N GLU A 71 36.45 3.16 4.56
CA GLU A 71 34.99 3.17 4.63
C GLU A 71 34.35 4.35 3.89
N ILE A 72 35.15 5.27 3.34
CA ILE A 72 34.69 6.48 2.69
C ILE A 72 34.99 6.40 1.20
N ALA A 73 33.95 6.50 0.36
CA ALA A 73 34.09 6.46 -1.09
C ALA A 73 33.49 7.70 -1.76
N PHE A 74 34.16 8.18 -2.80
CA PHE A 74 33.66 9.24 -3.68
C PHE A 74 33.09 8.64 -4.96
N MET A 75 31.82 8.90 -5.25
CA MET A 75 31.15 8.33 -6.43
C MET A 75 31.85 8.69 -7.76
N GLN A 76 32.44 9.89 -7.83
CA GLN A 76 33.12 10.40 -9.03
C GLN A 76 34.39 9.64 -9.43
N ASP A 77 34.98 8.88 -8.51
CA ASP A 77 36.17 8.06 -8.78
C ASP A 77 35.80 6.78 -9.55
N TYR A 78 34.51 6.42 -9.58
CA TYR A 78 33.98 5.19 -10.18
C TYR A 78 33.18 5.51 -11.43
N LYS A 79 33.87 5.75 -12.56
CA LYS A 79 33.23 6.15 -13.82
C LYS A 79 32.57 4.98 -14.57
N LYS A 80 33.23 3.82 -14.61
CA LYS A 80 32.75 2.63 -15.35
C LYS A 80 31.62 1.93 -14.60
N THR A 81 30.63 1.41 -15.34
CA THR A 81 29.47 0.71 -14.78
C THR A 81 29.86 -0.44 -13.85
N GLU A 82 30.84 -1.27 -14.23
CA GLU A 82 31.33 -2.37 -13.39
C GLU A 82 31.98 -1.89 -12.08
N ALA A 83 32.69 -0.77 -12.12
CA ALA A 83 33.32 -0.19 -10.94
C ALA A 83 32.25 0.35 -9.97
N LYS A 84 31.20 0.99 -10.51
CA LYS A 84 30.03 1.41 -9.73
C LYS A 84 29.31 0.21 -9.10
N GLN A 85 29.07 -0.86 -9.85
CA GLN A 85 28.44 -2.07 -9.32
C GLN A 85 29.25 -2.70 -8.18
N ARG A 86 30.58 -2.75 -8.32
CA ARG A 86 31.48 -3.20 -7.24
C ARG A 86 31.38 -2.32 -6.01
N LEU A 87 31.41 -0.99 -6.18
CA LEU A 87 31.23 -0.04 -5.09
C LEU A 87 29.91 -0.26 -4.33
N PHE A 88 28.79 -0.50 -5.02
CA PHE A 88 27.52 -0.81 -4.35
C PHE A 88 27.51 -2.19 -3.69
N GLY A 89 28.26 -3.14 -4.23
CA GLY A 89 28.57 -4.39 -3.53
C GLY A 89 29.29 -4.12 -2.21
N ASP A 90 30.30 -3.24 -2.21
CA ASP A 90 31.07 -2.88 -1.02
C ASP A 90 30.24 -2.12 0.01
N VAL A 91 29.33 -1.24 -0.42
CA VAL A 91 28.35 -0.58 0.46
C VAL A 91 27.41 -1.62 1.08
N ARG A 92 26.84 -2.53 0.29
CA ARG A 92 25.95 -3.58 0.80
C ARG A 92 26.66 -4.55 1.74
N ALA A 93 27.94 -4.79 1.52
CA ALA A 93 28.79 -5.63 2.37
C ALA A 93 29.30 -4.93 3.63
N GLY A 94 29.08 -3.62 3.79
CA GLY A 94 29.55 -2.84 4.95
C GLY A 94 31.00 -2.38 4.85
N ARG A 95 31.70 -2.64 3.74
CA ARG A 95 33.07 -2.15 3.50
C ARG A 95 33.12 -0.63 3.30
N ILE A 96 32.09 -0.08 2.65
CA ILE A 96 31.91 1.38 2.50
C ILE A 96 30.70 1.79 3.35
N ARG A 97 30.92 2.71 4.29
CA ARG A 97 29.88 3.24 5.18
C ARG A 97 29.54 4.71 4.89
N PHE A 98 30.37 5.42 4.13
CA PHE A 98 30.09 6.76 3.63
C PHE A 98 30.25 6.81 2.12
N LEU A 99 29.16 7.12 1.41
CA LEU A 99 29.20 7.40 -0.02
C LEU A 99 28.91 8.88 -0.26
N ILE A 100 29.87 9.58 -0.87
CA ILE A 100 29.78 11.02 -1.13
C ILE A 100 29.74 11.26 -2.64
N GLY A 101 28.79 12.07 -3.11
CA GLY A 101 28.58 12.29 -4.54
C GLY A 101 27.63 13.45 -4.85
N SER A 102 27.56 13.81 -6.12
CA SER A 102 26.62 14.79 -6.65
C SER A 102 25.34 14.10 -7.15
N SER A 103 24.28 14.88 -7.39
CA SER A 103 23.06 14.40 -8.02
C SER A 103 23.34 13.71 -9.36
N ASP A 104 24.24 14.27 -10.17
CA ASP A 104 24.56 13.73 -11.49
C ASP A 104 25.30 12.40 -11.41
N THR A 105 26.25 12.29 -10.47
CA THR A 105 27.08 11.08 -10.33
C THR A 105 26.31 9.94 -9.68
N MET A 106 25.39 10.26 -8.76
CA MET A 106 24.55 9.30 -8.04
C MET A 106 23.14 9.11 -8.66
N GLY A 107 22.81 9.81 -9.76
CA GLY A 107 21.50 9.77 -10.40
C GLY A 107 21.12 8.47 -11.11
N THR A 108 22.10 7.61 -11.41
CA THR A 108 21.87 6.32 -12.10
C THR A 108 21.29 5.24 -11.15
N GLY A 109 20.60 4.23 -11.68
CA GLY A 109 19.82 3.21 -10.93
C GLY A 109 20.66 2.30 -10.01
N VAL A 110 21.06 2.80 -8.85
CA VAL A 110 21.98 2.12 -7.93
C VAL A 110 21.23 1.43 -6.79
N ASN A 111 21.58 0.16 -6.54
CA ASN A 111 21.01 -0.70 -5.51
C ASN A 111 21.94 -0.75 -4.29
N ALA A 112 21.89 0.29 -3.47
CA ALA A 112 22.69 0.44 -2.25
C ALA A 112 21.83 0.54 -0.98
N GLN A 113 20.50 0.46 -1.12
CA GLN A 113 19.53 0.81 -0.08
C GLN A 113 19.52 -0.13 1.13
N LEU A 114 20.02 -1.36 1.00
CA LEU A 114 19.84 -2.44 1.99
C LEU A 114 20.16 -2.03 3.44
N ARG A 115 21.20 -1.22 3.63
CA ARG A 115 21.67 -0.77 4.95
C ARG A 115 21.83 0.75 5.07
N LEU A 116 21.13 1.52 4.23
CA LEU A 116 21.19 2.98 4.31
C LEU A 116 20.36 3.48 5.49
N LYS A 117 21.01 4.04 6.50
CA LYS A 117 20.33 4.65 7.66
C LYS A 117 20.04 6.14 7.44
N ALA A 118 20.96 6.86 6.80
CA ALA A 118 20.83 8.30 6.65
C ALA A 118 21.24 8.82 5.27
N LEU A 119 20.53 9.86 4.85
CA LEU A 119 20.81 10.64 3.64
C LEU A 119 20.99 12.11 4.01
N HIS A 120 22.04 12.72 3.50
CA HIS A 120 22.45 14.08 3.85
C HIS A 120 22.50 14.96 2.60
N HIS A 121 21.66 15.99 2.55
CA HIS A 121 21.74 17.07 1.58
C HIS A 121 22.64 18.18 2.15
N LEU A 122 23.92 18.17 1.79
CA LEU A 122 24.83 19.25 2.19
C LEU A 122 24.44 20.57 1.53
N ASP A 123 23.97 20.49 0.28
CA ASP A 123 23.47 21.61 -0.48
C ASP A 123 22.14 21.27 -1.16
N VAL A 124 21.45 22.34 -1.53
CA VAL A 124 20.11 22.30 -2.09
C VAL A 124 20.22 22.19 -3.61
N PRO A 125 19.75 21.10 -4.23
CA PRO A 125 19.61 21.09 -5.67
C PRO A 125 18.54 22.10 -6.11
N TRP A 126 18.72 22.72 -7.27
CA TRP A 126 17.84 23.76 -7.84
C TRP A 126 16.44 23.26 -8.25
N LEU A 127 16.22 21.94 -8.23
CA LEU A 127 15.02 21.27 -8.75
C LEU A 127 14.45 20.29 -7.71
N PRO A 128 13.15 20.42 -7.34
CA PRO A 128 12.49 19.47 -6.44
C PRO A 128 12.50 18.01 -6.92
N SER A 129 12.53 17.79 -8.24
CA SER A 129 12.64 16.44 -8.82
C SER A 129 13.95 15.75 -8.45
N GLN A 130 15.05 16.49 -8.32
CA GLN A 130 16.34 15.96 -7.89
C GLN A 130 16.26 15.52 -6.43
N ILE A 131 15.56 16.25 -5.56
CA ILE A 131 15.37 15.88 -4.14
C ILE A 131 14.58 14.58 -4.05
N LYS A 132 13.42 14.50 -4.71
CA LYS A 132 12.64 13.26 -4.76
C LYS A 132 13.45 12.08 -5.30
N GLN A 133 14.29 12.30 -6.31
CA GLN A 133 15.17 11.25 -6.84
C GLN A 133 16.30 10.84 -5.86
N ARG A 134 16.80 11.77 -5.05
CA ARG A 134 17.81 11.52 -4.01
C ARG A 134 17.18 10.76 -2.83
N GLU A 135 16.09 11.27 -2.27
CA GLU A 135 15.37 10.64 -1.15
C GLU A 135 14.78 9.29 -1.53
N GLY A 136 14.31 9.17 -2.76
CA GLY A 136 13.88 7.91 -3.34
C GLY A 136 15.00 6.88 -3.46
N ARG A 137 16.26 7.14 -3.06
CA ARG A 137 17.35 6.14 -2.92
C ARG A 137 17.37 5.45 -1.57
N ILE A 138 16.91 6.14 -0.52
CA ILE A 138 16.91 5.62 0.84
C ILE A 138 15.53 5.10 1.24
N VAL A 139 14.46 5.79 0.83
CA VAL A 139 13.07 5.36 1.01
C VAL A 139 12.72 4.35 -0.09
N ARG A 140 13.16 3.11 0.09
CA ARG A 140 12.96 2.02 -0.87
C ARG A 140 12.69 0.69 -0.18
N GLN A 141 11.87 -0.12 -0.84
CA GLN A 141 11.72 -1.54 -0.51
C GLN A 141 13.08 -2.25 -0.54
N GLY A 142 13.31 -3.11 0.45
CA GLY A 142 14.56 -3.85 0.64
C GLY A 142 15.61 -3.17 1.53
N ASN A 143 15.34 -1.98 2.10
CA ASN A 143 16.12 -1.44 3.21
C ASN A 143 15.74 -2.17 4.52
N GLN A 144 16.71 -2.56 5.34
CA GLN A 144 16.51 -3.26 6.63
C GLN A 144 16.41 -2.32 7.83
N HIS A 145 16.16 -1.04 7.56
CA HIS A 145 15.80 -0.05 8.55
C HIS A 145 14.31 0.27 8.43
N ASP A 146 13.57 0.13 9.53
CA ASP A 146 12.16 0.53 9.61
C ASP A 146 12.01 2.04 9.42
N GLU A 147 12.99 2.80 9.94
CA GLU A 147 13.06 4.26 9.84
C GLU A 147 14.42 4.73 9.32
N VAL A 148 14.39 5.68 8.39
CA VAL A 148 15.56 6.30 7.77
C VAL A 148 15.55 7.81 7.99
N ASP A 149 16.73 8.39 8.14
CA ASP A 149 16.89 9.80 8.48
C ASP A 149 17.32 10.61 7.26
N ILE A 150 16.60 11.69 6.94
CA ILE A 150 16.94 12.61 5.86
C ILE A 150 17.28 13.96 6.46
N PHE A 151 18.51 14.42 6.26
CA PHE A 151 19.01 15.68 6.79
C PHE A 151 19.26 16.67 5.66
N ALA A 152 18.72 17.88 5.78
CA ALA A 152 19.07 19.01 4.94
C ALA A 152 19.85 20.04 5.75
N TYR A 153 21.03 20.42 5.26
CA TYR A 153 21.87 21.42 5.91
C TYR A 153 21.74 22.75 5.16
N ALA A 154 21.61 23.84 5.91
CA ALA A 154 21.57 25.19 5.36
C ALA A 154 22.46 26.10 6.20
N THR A 155 23.05 27.13 5.59
CA THR A 155 23.83 28.13 6.31
C THR A 155 22.91 29.28 6.73
N GLN A 156 22.83 29.55 8.03
CA GLN A 156 22.03 30.64 8.59
C GLN A 156 22.48 32.00 8.03
N GLY A 157 21.52 32.83 7.60
CA GLY A 157 21.80 34.17 7.07
C GLY A 157 22.40 34.21 5.66
N SER A 158 22.32 33.11 4.90
CA SER A 158 22.84 33.02 3.53
C SER A 158 21.74 33.14 2.45
N LEU A 159 22.16 33.35 1.19
CA LEU A 159 21.29 33.34 0.01
C LEU A 159 20.54 32.01 -0.20
N ASP A 160 20.83 30.97 0.58
CA ASP A 160 20.12 29.69 0.59
C ASP A 160 18.62 29.87 0.87
N ALA A 161 18.21 30.89 1.64
CA ALA A 161 16.79 31.14 1.97
C ALA A 161 15.94 31.41 0.72
N SER A 162 16.46 32.20 -0.22
CA SER A 162 15.79 32.52 -1.48
C SER A 162 15.71 31.30 -2.40
N MET A 163 16.73 30.44 -2.36
CA MET A 163 16.78 29.18 -3.12
C MET A 163 15.77 28.17 -2.59
N TRP A 164 15.70 28.00 -1.27
CA TRP A 164 14.69 27.17 -0.62
C TRP A 164 13.26 27.66 -0.89
N GLN A 165 13.03 28.98 -0.83
CA GLN A 165 11.74 29.58 -1.19
C GLN A 165 11.36 29.34 -2.66
N ASN A 166 12.33 29.38 -3.58
CA ASN A 166 12.10 29.07 -4.99
C ASN A 166 11.74 27.59 -5.20
N ASN A 167 12.40 26.67 -4.49
CA ASN A 167 12.06 25.25 -4.52
C ASN A 167 10.69 24.96 -3.90
N GLU A 168 10.37 25.59 -2.78
CA GLU A 168 9.05 25.53 -2.12
C GLU A 168 7.94 25.87 -3.12
N ARG A 169 8.05 27.04 -3.78
CA ARG A 169 7.08 27.50 -4.78
C ARG A 169 6.93 26.50 -5.94
N LYS A 170 8.05 26.00 -6.48
CA LYS A 170 8.02 25.05 -7.61
C LYS A 170 7.43 23.70 -7.23
N ALA A 171 7.77 23.19 -6.04
CA ALA A 171 7.26 21.91 -5.57
C ALA A 171 5.76 21.97 -5.29
N ARG A 172 5.29 23.08 -4.68
CA ARG A 172 3.87 23.34 -4.44
C ARG A 172 3.08 23.41 -5.75
N PHE A 173 3.64 24.06 -6.78
CA PHE A 173 3.04 24.11 -8.11
C PHE A 173 2.94 22.73 -8.77
N ILE A 174 4.01 21.93 -8.69
CA ILE A 174 4.03 20.56 -9.25
C ILE A 174 3.03 19.66 -8.52
N ALA A 175 2.95 19.74 -7.19
CA ALA A 175 1.98 18.98 -6.40
C ALA A 175 0.53 19.38 -6.73
N ALA A 176 0.28 20.68 -6.92
CA ALA A 176 -1.02 21.19 -7.36
C ALA A 176 -1.38 20.76 -8.80
N ALA A 177 -0.41 20.61 -9.69
CA ALA A 177 -0.66 20.13 -11.05
C ALA A 177 -0.88 18.60 -11.12
N LEU A 178 -0.23 17.84 -10.23
CA LEU A 178 -0.34 16.37 -10.17
C LEU A 178 -1.63 15.86 -9.54
N SER A 179 -2.35 16.70 -8.80
CA SER A 179 -3.60 16.30 -8.13
C SER A 179 -4.81 16.20 -9.04
N GLY A 180 -4.74 16.79 -10.24
CA GLY A 180 -5.81 16.72 -11.24
C GLY A 180 -7.13 17.41 -10.85
N ASP A 181 -7.20 18.13 -9.73
CA ASP A 181 -8.44 18.72 -9.24
C ASP A 181 -8.58 20.20 -9.67
N THR A 182 -9.51 20.48 -10.57
CA THR A 182 -9.79 21.81 -11.12
C THR A 182 -10.66 22.70 -10.23
N SER A 183 -11.05 22.22 -9.03
CA SER A 183 -11.92 22.95 -8.10
C SER A 183 -11.21 23.68 -6.96
N ILE A 184 -9.88 23.60 -6.88
CA ILE A 184 -9.12 24.02 -5.70
C ILE A 184 -9.00 25.56 -5.60
N ARG A 185 -9.88 26.19 -4.81
CA ARG A 185 -9.73 27.57 -4.30
C ARG A 185 -9.14 27.65 -2.88
N ARG A 186 -8.74 26.52 -2.29
CA ARG A 186 -7.99 26.44 -1.02
C ARG A 186 -6.89 25.38 -1.10
N LEU A 187 -5.65 25.85 -1.06
CA LEU A 187 -4.41 25.07 -1.18
C LEU A 187 -3.99 24.49 0.19
N GLU A 188 -4.67 23.47 0.67
CA GLU A 188 -4.32 22.82 1.95
C GLU A 188 -3.96 21.35 1.88
N ASP A 189 -4.05 20.67 0.72
CA ASP A 189 -3.92 19.20 0.78
C ASP A 189 -3.22 18.53 -0.40
N LEU A 190 -2.07 19.02 -0.87
CA LEU A 190 -1.35 18.36 -1.97
C LEU A 190 0.18 18.37 -1.81
N GLY A 191 0.73 17.19 -1.54
CA GLY A 191 2.15 16.86 -1.71
C GLY A 191 3.10 17.45 -0.66
N GLU A 192 2.65 17.52 0.59
CA GLU A 192 3.29 18.32 1.64
C GLU A 192 4.65 17.84 2.12
N GLY A 193 5.03 16.58 1.88
CA GLY A 193 6.33 16.06 2.32
C GLY A 193 7.51 16.91 1.84
N ALA A 194 7.51 17.30 0.56
CA ALA A 194 8.54 18.16 0.01
C ALA A 194 8.31 19.64 0.40
N ALA A 195 7.05 20.11 0.42
CA ALA A 195 6.74 21.50 0.76
C ALA A 195 7.10 21.89 2.20
N ASN A 196 6.81 21.02 3.18
CA ASN A 196 7.16 21.22 4.58
C ASN A 196 8.67 21.19 4.81
N GLN A 197 9.41 20.33 4.11
CA GLN A 197 10.88 20.35 4.12
C GLN A 197 11.44 21.67 3.57
N PHE A 198 10.83 22.24 2.52
CA PHE A 198 11.25 23.53 1.98
C PHE A 198 10.92 24.71 2.91
N ALA A 199 9.77 24.67 3.56
CA ALA A 199 9.39 25.65 4.59
C ALA A 199 10.35 25.61 5.79
N MET A 200 10.69 24.42 6.29
CA MET A 200 11.71 24.23 7.33
C MET A 200 13.07 24.79 6.89
N ALA A 201 13.51 24.48 5.68
CA ALA A 201 14.82 24.92 5.20
C ALA A 201 14.91 26.44 4.95
N LYS A 202 13.81 27.06 4.51
CA LYS A 202 13.65 28.52 4.45
C LYS A 202 13.73 29.14 5.85
N ALA A 203 13.08 28.54 6.85
CA ALA A 203 13.15 29.01 8.22
C ALA A 203 14.60 28.97 8.77
N ILE A 204 15.29 27.84 8.59
CA ILE A 204 16.71 27.66 8.98
C ILE A 204 17.59 28.73 8.32
N ALA A 205 17.42 28.95 7.01
CA ALA A 205 18.24 29.92 6.28
C ALA A 205 17.93 31.38 6.67
N SER A 206 16.68 31.69 7.04
CA SER A 206 16.29 33.02 7.54
C SER A 206 16.85 33.35 8.93
N GLY A 207 17.15 32.32 9.73
CA GLY A 207 17.65 32.45 11.09
C GLY A 207 16.61 32.85 12.14
N ASP A 208 15.31 32.91 11.78
CA ASP A 208 14.22 33.16 12.72
C ASP A 208 13.69 31.83 13.31
N GLU A 209 13.97 31.59 14.59
CA GLU A 209 13.55 30.39 15.33
C GLU A 209 12.03 30.19 15.33
N ARG A 210 11.23 31.27 15.23
CA ARG A 210 9.76 31.16 15.25
C ARG A 210 9.24 30.51 13.97
N LEU A 211 9.87 30.81 12.84
CA LEU A 211 9.52 30.17 11.57
C LEU A 211 9.88 28.69 11.57
N MET A 212 10.95 28.31 12.28
CA MET A 212 11.37 26.91 12.41
C MET A 212 10.39 26.14 13.29
N GLN A 213 10.02 26.69 14.45
CA GLN A 213 9.02 26.10 15.33
C GLN A 213 7.67 25.96 14.63
N LYS A 214 7.23 26.99 13.89
CA LYS A 214 5.99 26.93 13.12
C LYS A 214 6.01 25.83 12.07
N ALA A 215 7.05 25.76 11.23
CA ALA A 215 7.15 24.73 10.19
C ALA A 215 7.26 23.31 10.79
N GLY A 216 7.92 23.16 11.95
CA GLY A 216 7.94 21.92 12.73
C GLY A 216 6.55 21.50 13.21
N LEU A 217 5.82 22.42 13.83
CA LEU A 217 4.47 22.17 14.32
C LEU A 217 3.50 21.88 13.18
N GLU A 218 3.60 22.56 12.04
CA GLU A 218 2.78 22.28 10.85
C GLU A 218 3.04 20.86 10.32
N ALA A 219 4.31 20.40 10.29
CA ALA A 219 4.64 19.04 9.90
C ALA A 219 4.12 17.99 10.90
N ASP A 220 4.16 18.28 12.20
CA ASP A 220 3.62 17.41 13.25
C ASP A 220 2.09 17.32 13.19
N ILE A 221 1.40 18.43 12.95
CA ILE A 221 -0.05 18.47 12.74
C ILE A 221 -0.41 17.58 11.55
N ALA A 222 0.22 17.77 10.39
CA ALA A 222 -0.04 16.97 9.20
C ALA A 222 0.26 15.46 9.41
N ARG A 223 1.27 15.12 10.23
CA ARG A 223 1.53 13.73 10.62
C ARG A 223 0.41 13.16 11.49
N LEU A 224 -0.02 13.90 12.50
CA LEU A 224 -1.07 13.48 13.43
C LEU A 224 -2.44 13.38 12.75
N GLU A 225 -2.76 14.29 11.85
CA GLU A 225 -4.00 14.24 11.06
C GLU A 225 -4.06 13.01 10.17
N ARG A 226 -2.96 12.64 9.50
CA ARG A 226 -2.88 11.38 8.74
C ARG A 226 -3.06 10.15 9.64
N LEU A 227 -2.42 10.14 10.80
CA LEU A 227 -2.56 9.03 11.74
C LEU A 227 -4.00 8.91 12.25
N ARG A 228 -4.65 10.05 12.50
CA ARG A 228 -6.06 10.10 12.89
C ARG A 228 -6.97 9.59 11.78
N ALA A 229 -6.78 10.04 10.54
CA ALA A 229 -7.58 9.58 9.40
C ALA A 229 -7.46 8.06 9.20
N ALA A 230 -6.24 7.51 9.27
CA ALA A 230 -6.02 6.07 9.19
C ALA A 230 -6.73 5.31 10.33
N ASN A 231 -6.64 5.82 11.57
CA ASN A 231 -7.36 5.21 12.69
C ASN A 231 -8.88 5.29 12.53
N ASP A 232 -9.41 6.40 12.02
CA ASP A 232 -10.85 6.55 11.79
C ASP A 232 -11.32 5.56 10.70
N ASP A 233 -10.57 5.41 9.61
CA ASP A 233 -10.83 4.42 8.55
C ASP A 233 -10.80 2.98 9.09
N ASP A 234 -9.80 2.64 9.91
CA ASP A 234 -9.69 1.32 10.56
C ASP A 234 -10.91 1.06 11.46
N GLN A 235 -11.34 2.05 12.25
CA GLN A 235 -12.55 1.92 13.08
C GLN A 235 -13.81 1.72 12.24
N TYR A 236 -13.96 2.40 11.11
CA TYR A 236 -15.09 2.19 10.20
C TYR A 236 -15.06 0.79 9.57
N ALA A 237 -13.89 0.31 9.16
CA ALA A 237 -13.72 -1.03 8.61
C ALA A 237 -14.11 -2.12 9.62
N VAL A 238 -13.62 -2.02 10.86
CA VAL A 238 -13.96 -2.95 11.94
C VAL A 238 -15.46 -2.94 12.25
N ARG A 239 -16.09 -1.76 12.36
CA ARG A 239 -17.54 -1.65 12.59
C ARG A 239 -18.35 -2.27 11.46
N ARG A 240 -17.91 -2.12 10.21
CA ARG A 240 -18.55 -2.77 9.06
C ARG A 240 -18.43 -4.28 9.15
N GLN A 241 -17.25 -4.80 9.46
CA GLN A 241 -17.01 -6.23 9.60
C GLN A 241 -17.87 -6.85 10.71
N ILE A 242 -18.03 -6.17 11.86
CA ILE A 242 -18.92 -6.62 12.94
C ILE A 242 -20.37 -6.73 12.45
N ARG A 243 -20.89 -5.67 11.82
CA ARG A 243 -22.28 -5.68 11.30
C ARG A 243 -22.52 -6.76 10.26
N ASP A 244 -21.56 -6.96 9.35
CA ASP A 244 -21.68 -8.00 8.32
C ASP A 244 -21.67 -9.39 8.97
N ALA A 245 -20.78 -9.64 9.95
CA ALA A 245 -20.74 -10.89 10.69
C ALA A 245 -22.01 -11.16 11.52
N GLU A 246 -22.56 -10.14 12.18
CA GLU A 246 -23.82 -10.24 12.92
C GLU A 246 -24.99 -10.63 12.01
N ARG A 247 -25.09 -9.99 10.83
CA ARG A 247 -26.10 -10.33 9.82
C ARG A 247 -25.92 -11.76 9.31
N ASP A 248 -24.68 -12.18 9.06
CA ASP A 248 -24.40 -13.53 8.59
C ASP A 248 -24.75 -14.59 9.65
N ILE A 249 -24.53 -14.30 10.93
CA ILE A 249 -24.96 -15.14 12.04
C ILE A 249 -26.49 -15.25 12.06
N GLU A 250 -27.21 -14.13 11.97
CA GLU A 250 -28.68 -14.11 11.96
C GLU A 250 -29.25 -14.96 10.82
N ILE A 251 -28.76 -14.75 9.59
CA ILE A 251 -29.19 -15.52 8.40
C ILE A 251 -28.86 -17.00 8.58
N SER A 252 -27.67 -17.32 9.09
CA SER A 252 -27.24 -18.71 9.26
C SER A 252 -28.05 -19.43 10.33
N VAL A 253 -28.36 -18.77 11.46
CA VAL A 253 -29.21 -19.33 12.52
C VAL A 253 -30.62 -19.59 12.00
N ARG A 254 -31.20 -18.65 11.24
CA ARG A 254 -32.50 -18.83 10.61
C ARG A 254 -32.49 -20.05 9.67
N ARG A 255 -31.48 -20.14 8.80
CA ARG A 255 -31.31 -21.27 7.87
C ARG A 255 -31.13 -22.61 8.57
N ILE A 256 -30.40 -22.66 9.69
CA ILE A 256 -30.24 -23.89 10.48
C ILE A 256 -31.60 -24.35 11.02
N ALA A 257 -32.42 -23.44 11.52
CA ALA A 257 -33.75 -23.77 12.02
C ALA A 257 -34.71 -24.24 10.90
N GLU A 258 -34.69 -23.56 9.75
CA GLU A 258 -35.44 -23.95 8.54
C GLU A 258 -35.04 -25.36 8.08
N ILE A 259 -33.74 -25.62 7.91
CA ILE A 259 -33.21 -26.93 7.52
C ILE A 259 -33.56 -28.00 8.56
N GLY A 260 -33.51 -27.68 9.86
CA GLY A 260 -33.93 -28.60 10.92
C GLY A 260 -35.40 -29.05 10.75
N THR A 261 -36.29 -28.10 10.44
CA THR A 261 -37.71 -28.39 10.17
C THR A 261 -37.89 -29.29 8.94
N ASP A 262 -37.07 -29.08 7.89
CA ASP A 262 -37.10 -29.92 6.70
C ASP A 262 -36.60 -31.34 6.98
N ILE A 263 -35.55 -31.48 7.80
CA ILE A 263 -35.04 -32.79 8.21
C ILE A 263 -36.11 -33.58 8.97
N GLU A 264 -36.90 -32.94 9.82
CA GLU A 264 -38.01 -33.59 10.55
C GLU A 264 -39.12 -34.09 9.61
N ARG A 265 -39.37 -33.40 8.49
CA ARG A 265 -40.38 -33.79 7.50
C ARG A 265 -39.90 -34.77 6.45
N LEU A 266 -38.59 -34.87 6.26
CA LEU A 266 -38.00 -35.70 5.24
C LEU A 266 -38.41 -37.16 5.42
N VAL A 267 -39.21 -37.66 4.48
CA VAL A 267 -39.50 -39.08 4.36
C VAL A 267 -38.44 -39.69 3.42
N PRO A 268 -37.67 -40.71 3.86
CA PRO A 268 -36.68 -41.34 3.02
C PRO A 268 -37.31 -41.88 1.73
N THR A 269 -36.81 -41.44 0.57
CA THR A 269 -37.28 -41.89 -0.75
C THR A 269 -36.33 -42.90 -1.41
N ALA A 270 -35.33 -43.39 -0.66
CA ALA A 270 -34.30 -44.29 -1.15
C ALA A 270 -34.83 -45.73 -1.31
N ALA A 271 -34.37 -46.42 -2.36
CA ALA A 271 -34.67 -47.82 -2.64
C ALA A 271 -36.18 -48.14 -2.57
N GLU A 272 -36.58 -49.09 -1.73
CA GLU A 272 -37.96 -49.58 -1.59
C GLU A 272 -38.89 -48.61 -0.85
N ALA A 273 -38.36 -47.55 -0.24
CA ALA A 273 -39.13 -46.52 0.46
C ALA A 273 -39.67 -45.41 -0.47
N PHE A 274 -39.47 -45.52 -1.78
CA PHE A 274 -39.96 -44.53 -2.73
C PHE A 274 -41.48 -44.51 -2.79
N ALA A 275 -42.06 -43.37 -2.44
CA ALA A 275 -43.47 -43.05 -2.64
C ALA A 275 -43.60 -41.61 -3.16
N MET A 276 -44.44 -41.43 -4.17
CA MET A 276 -44.68 -40.13 -4.81
C MET A 276 -46.13 -40.07 -5.27
N THR A 277 -46.82 -38.98 -4.98
CA THR A 277 -48.20 -38.74 -5.41
C THR A 277 -48.19 -37.69 -6.51
N VAL A 278 -48.79 -37.96 -7.67
CA VAL A 278 -48.94 -37.01 -8.79
C VAL A 278 -50.41 -36.80 -9.02
N VAL A 279 -50.93 -35.58 -8.84
CA VAL A 279 -52.36 -35.22 -9.01
C VAL A 279 -53.28 -36.30 -8.44
N ASP A 280 -53.10 -36.57 -7.13
CA ASP A 280 -53.85 -37.57 -6.34
C ASP A 280 -53.61 -39.07 -6.68
N GLU A 281 -52.76 -39.41 -7.66
CA GLU A 281 -52.38 -40.79 -7.96
C GLU A 281 -51.03 -41.17 -7.30
N ALA A 282 -51.03 -42.24 -6.50
CA ALA A 282 -49.84 -42.70 -5.78
C ALA A 282 -48.99 -43.68 -6.61
N PHE A 283 -47.68 -43.43 -6.66
CA PHE A 283 -46.69 -44.24 -7.37
C PHE A 283 -45.57 -44.70 -6.43
N ASN A 284 -45.20 -45.98 -6.55
CA ASN A 284 -44.07 -46.60 -5.84
C ASN A 284 -42.90 -46.98 -6.77
N GLU A 285 -43.07 -46.83 -8.10
CA GLU A 285 -42.01 -47.04 -9.09
C GLU A 285 -41.58 -45.71 -9.71
N ARG A 286 -40.29 -45.37 -9.57
CA ARG A 286 -39.70 -44.10 -10.06
C ARG A 286 -39.99 -43.84 -11.55
N LYS A 287 -39.93 -44.87 -12.39
CA LYS A 287 -40.13 -44.74 -13.83
C LYS A 287 -41.58 -44.42 -14.19
N ALA A 288 -42.54 -45.00 -13.48
CA ALA A 288 -43.95 -44.72 -13.68
C ALA A 288 -44.30 -43.30 -13.15
N ALA A 289 -43.83 -42.98 -11.95
CA ALA A 289 -44.01 -41.69 -11.30
C ALA A 289 -43.45 -40.53 -12.17
N GLY A 290 -42.23 -40.67 -12.69
CA GLY A 290 -41.61 -39.65 -13.55
C GLY A 290 -42.35 -39.41 -14.87
N ARG A 291 -42.94 -40.45 -15.47
CA ARG A 291 -43.79 -40.29 -16.67
C ARG A 291 -45.09 -39.55 -16.35
N ALA A 292 -45.71 -39.84 -15.20
CA ALA A 292 -46.91 -39.14 -14.75
C ALA A 292 -46.63 -37.66 -14.50
N LEU A 293 -45.55 -37.34 -13.78
CA LEU A 293 -45.10 -35.97 -13.54
C LEU A 293 -44.86 -35.19 -14.83
N MET A 294 -44.09 -35.75 -15.76
CA MET A 294 -43.78 -35.06 -17.03
C MET A 294 -45.03 -34.79 -17.87
N ARG A 295 -45.97 -35.74 -17.88
CA ARG A 295 -47.25 -35.56 -18.55
C ARG A 295 -48.04 -34.41 -17.93
N GLU A 296 -48.06 -34.32 -16.60
CA GLU A 296 -48.74 -33.23 -15.90
C GLU A 296 -48.12 -31.86 -16.19
N ILE A 297 -46.79 -31.74 -16.07
CA ILE A 297 -46.07 -30.49 -16.41
C ILE A 297 -46.39 -30.07 -17.85
N LEU A 298 -46.34 -31.01 -18.81
CA LEU A 298 -46.62 -30.70 -20.22
C LEU A 298 -48.08 -30.28 -20.44
N THR A 299 -49.04 -30.88 -19.72
CA THR A 299 -50.43 -30.44 -19.74
C THR A 299 -50.56 -28.99 -19.28
N LEU A 300 -49.95 -28.65 -18.13
CA LEU A 300 -50.02 -27.28 -17.59
C LEU A 300 -49.34 -26.25 -18.49
N VAL A 301 -48.21 -26.61 -19.11
CA VAL A 301 -47.53 -25.75 -20.10
C VAL A 301 -48.39 -25.54 -21.35
N GLN A 302 -49.07 -26.58 -21.84
CA GLN A 302 -49.97 -26.46 -23.00
C GLN A 302 -51.19 -25.60 -22.70
N LEU A 303 -51.72 -25.71 -21.48
CA LEU A 303 -52.83 -24.89 -21.00
C LEU A 303 -52.40 -23.45 -20.65
N GLN A 304 -51.08 -23.16 -20.66
CA GLN A 304 -50.50 -21.91 -20.18
C GLN A 304 -51.04 -21.55 -18.80
N GLN A 305 -51.08 -22.54 -17.89
CA GLN A 305 -51.63 -22.37 -16.55
C GLN A 305 -50.91 -21.21 -15.85
N GLU A 306 -51.68 -20.20 -15.44
CA GLU A 306 -51.17 -19.10 -14.62
C GLU A 306 -51.32 -19.47 -13.13
N ASP A 307 -50.49 -18.84 -12.30
CA ASP A 307 -50.40 -19.04 -10.84
C ASP A 307 -49.77 -20.37 -10.39
N ASP A 308 -49.63 -20.49 -9.07
CA ASP A 308 -49.02 -21.64 -8.40
C ASP A 308 -50.00 -22.80 -8.26
N SER A 309 -49.56 -24.01 -8.67
CA SER A 309 -50.32 -25.26 -8.54
C SER A 309 -49.45 -26.38 -8.01
N VAL A 310 -49.90 -27.08 -6.96
CA VAL A 310 -49.21 -28.26 -6.44
C VAL A 310 -49.47 -29.44 -7.37
N ILE A 311 -48.40 -29.98 -7.97
CA ILE A 311 -48.50 -31.05 -8.97
C ILE A 311 -48.06 -32.41 -8.44
N VAL A 312 -47.12 -32.43 -7.48
CA VAL A 312 -46.58 -33.67 -6.90
C VAL A 312 -46.32 -33.50 -5.41
N SER A 313 -46.51 -34.57 -4.64
CA SER A 313 -45.98 -34.68 -3.27
C SER A 313 -45.00 -35.85 -3.19
N ILE A 314 -43.80 -35.59 -2.71
CA ILE A 314 -42.71 -36.58 -2.62
C ILE A 314 -41.85 -36.32 -1.38
N GLY A 315 -41.57 -37.38 -0.61
CA GLY A 315 -40.59 -37.30 0.48
C GLY A 315 -40.94 -36.32 1.61
N GLY A 316 -42.21 -35.98 1.79
CA GLY A 316 -42.68 -34.97 2.76
C GLY A 316 -42.71 -33.54 2.24
N PHE A 317 -42.46 -33.32 0.94
CA PHE A 317 -42.43 -32.02 0.29
C PHE A 317 -43.31 -31.99 -0.97
N ASP A 318 -43.84 -30.81 -1.28
CA ASP A 318 -44.69 -30.60 -2.44
C ASP A 318 -43.90 -29.95 -3.58
N LEU A 319 -44.08 -30.43 -4.79
CA LEU A 319 -43.56 -29.83 -6.02
C LEU A 319 -44.64 -28.92 -6.60
N VAL A 320 -44.33 -27.65 -6.69
CA VAL A 320 -45.22 -26.60 -7.19
C VAL A 320 -44.80 -26.22 -8.60
N TYR A 321 -45.79 -26.16 -9.48
CA TYR A 321 -45.71 -25.54 -10.78
C TYR A 321 -46.11 -24.08 -10.66
N SER A 322 -45.30 -23.16 -11.17
CA SER A 322 -45.62 -21.72 -11.21
C SER A 322 -45.48 -21.23 -12.63
N GLY A 323 -46.57 -20.70 -13.19
CA GLY A 323 -46.62 -20.17 -14.55
C GLY A 323 -46.93 -18.68 -14.57
N GLU A 324 -46.18 -17.92 -15.37
CA GLU A 324 -46.34 -16.47 -15.52
C GLU A 324 -46.29 -16.06 -17.00
N ARG A 325 -47.19 -15.15 -17.40
CA ARG A 325 -47.12 -14.46 -18.69
C ARG A 325 -46.29 -13.20 -18.57
N PHE A 326 -45.37 -13.02 -19.51
CA PHE A 326 -44.47 -11.88 -19.55
C PHE A 326 -44.39 -11.26 -20.94
N GLY A 327 -44.25 -9.93 -20.97
CA GLY A 327 -44.03 -9.16 -22.20
C GLY A 327 -45.30 -8.84 -23.00
N ARG A 328 -45.16 -7.95 -23.99
CA ARG A 328 -46.25 -7.52 -24.89
C ARG A 328 -46.60 -8.54 -25.98
N ASP A 329 -45.73 -9.52 -26.21
CA ASP A 329 -45.86 -10.57 -27.24
C ASP A 329 -46.42 -11.89 -26.68
N ASP A 330 -47.08 -11.84 -25.52
CA ASP A 330 -47.80 -12.97 -24.92
C ASP A 330 -46.88 -14.18 -24.60
N GLY A 331 -45.67 -13.89 -24.14
CA GLY A 331 -44.68 -14.89 -23.77
C GLY A 331 -45.07 -15.60 -22.47
N TYR A 332 -44.85 -16.92 -22.41
CA TYR A 332 -45.16 -17.73 -21.23
C TYR A 332 -43.87 -18.34 -20.66
N ARG A 333 -43.67 -18.24 -19.34
CA ARG A 333 -42.59 -18.90 -18.61
C ARG A 333 -43.20 -19.72 -17.48
N TYR A 334 -42.60 -20.87 -17.22
CA TYR A 334 -42.93 -21.66 -16.04
C TYR A 334 -41.66 -22.07 -15.29
N THR A 335 -41.82 -22.32 -13.99
CA THR A 335 -40.81 -22.94 -13.14
C THR A 335 -41.48 -24.06 -12.34
N THR A 336 -40.71 -25.11 -12.02
CA THR A 336 -41.14 -26.12 -11.05
C THR A 336 -40.17 -26.11 -9.88
N LEU A 337 -40.70 -25.93 -8.66
CA LEU A 337 -39.91 -25.78 -7.44
C LEU A 337 -40.40 -26.76 -6.40
N LEU A 338 -39.48 -27.37 -5.65
CA LEU A 338 -39.83 -28.15 -4.47
C LEU A 338 -40.03 -27.18 -3.30
N GLN A 339 -41.24 -27.12 -2.78
CA GLN A 339 -41.63 -26.20 -1.73
C GLN A 339 -41.16 -26.71 -0.36
N ARG A 340 -40.38 -25.87 0.33
CA ARG A 340 -39.97 -26.09 1.72
C ARG A 340 -40.91 -25.30 2.65
N PRO A 341 -41.30 -25.83 3.82
CA PRO A 341 -42.04 -25.08 4.83
C PRO A 341 -41.18 -23.97 5.45
N GLY A 342 -41.34 -22.76 4.94
CA GLY A 342 -40.78 -21.53 5.45
C GLY A 342 -41.44 -20.35 4.75
N PRO A 343 -41.26 -19.10 5.23
CA PRO A 343 -41.61 -17.93 4.43
C PRO A 343 -40.91 -18.08 3.07
N ALA A 344 -41.62 -17.74 1.99
CA ALA A 344 -41.14 -17.83 0.62
C ALA A 344 -40.00 -16.82 0.37
N ASP A 345 -38.83 -17.07 0.95
CA ASP A 345 -37.59 -16.54 0.43
C ASP A 345 -37.30 -17.37 -0.82
N GLU A 346 -37.64 -16.81 -1.99
CA GLU A 346 -37.31 -17.36 -3.31
C GLU A 346 -35.81 -17.69 -3.37
N TYR A 347 -35.46 -18.95 -3.16
CA TYR A 347 -34.14 -19.45 -3.49
C TYR A 347 -34.10 -19.65 -5.00
N ASN A 348 -33.70 -18.60 -5.73
CA ASN A 348 -33.23 -18.74 -7.11
C ASN A 348 -32.01 -19.67 -7.10
N LEU A 349 -32.15 -20.85 -7.72
CA LEU A 349 -31.07 -21.80 -7.99
C LEU A 349 -30.24 -21.36 -9.20
#